data_AF-A0A257SGQ4-F1
#
_entry.id   AF-A0A257SGQ4-F1
#
_cell.length_a   1.000
_cell.length_b   1.000
_cell.length_c   1.000
_cell.angle_alpha   90.00
_cell.angle_beta   90.00
_cell.angle_gamma   90.00
#
_symmetry.space_group_name_H-M   'P 1'
#
loop_
_entity.id
_entity.type
_entity.pdbx_description
1 polymer ?
#
loop_
_entity_poly.entity_id
_entity_poly.type
_entity_poly.pdbx_seq_one_letter_code
_entity_poly.pdbx_strand_id
1 'polypeptide(L)'
;MKDLLKLFKQNDQQEEFDAIRIGIASPDKVRSWSFGEVKKPETINYRTFKPEREGLFCAKIFGPIKDYECLCGKYKRLKHRGVVCEKCGVEVTQARVRRERMGHIELASPVAHIWFLKSLPSRMGMILDMPLRDIERVLYFEAYVVVDPGVTALERGNILTEDQ
;
A
#
# COMPACT_ATOMS: atom_id res chain seq x y z
N MET A 1 -18.62 -27.81 25.10
CA MET A 1 -18.06 -28.50 23.90
C MET A 1 -18.64 -27.98 22.57
N LYS A 2 -19.95 -27.70 22.46
CA LYS A 2 -20.56 -27.15 21.24
C LYS A 2 -20.05 -25.74 20.85
N ASP A 3 -19.71 -24.89 21.82
CA ASP A 3 -19.15 -23.56 21.53
C ASP A 3 -17.67 -23.58 21.12
N LEU A 4 -16.91 -24.60 21.56
CA LEU A 4 -15.54 -24.84 21.09
C LEU A 4 -15.53 -25.26 19.62
N LEU A 5 -16.50 -26.07 19.20
CA LEU A 5 -16.66 -26.47 17.80
C LEU A 5 -17.04 -25.29 16.88
N LYS A 6 -17.72 -24.25 17.39
CA LYS A 6 -17.99 -23.02 16.63
C LYS A 6 -16.71 -22.21 16.36
N LEU A 7 -15.74 -22.23 17.27
CA LEU A 7 -14.43 -21.58 17.11
C LEU A 7 -13.52 -22.28 16.09
N PHE A 8 -13.69 -23.60 15.91
CA PHE A 8 -13.02 -24.38 14.85
C PHE A 8 -13.77 -24.36 13.51
N LYS A 9 -15.01 -23.85 13.49
CA LYS A 9 -15.85 -23.70 12.28
C LYS A 9 -15.72 -22.33 11.61
N GLN A 10 -14.70 -21.54 11.93
CA GLN A 10 -14.15 -20.61 10.95
C GLN A 10 -13.33 -21.46 9.97
N ASN A 11 -14.05 -22.25 9.16
CA ASN A 11 -13.51 -22.78 7.93
C ASN A 11 -12.94 -21.58 7.18
N ASP A 12 -11.69 -21.69 6.77
CA ASP A 12 -11.27 -21.25 5.45
C ASP A 12 -12.35 -21.75 4.48
N GLN A 13 -13.43 -20.99 4.29
CA GLN A 13 -14.11 -21.02 3.02
C GLN A 13 -13.09 -20.42 2.06
N GLN A 14 -12.19 -21.26 1.56
CA GLN A 14 -11.64 -21.01 0.23
C GLN A 14 -12.88 -20.95 -0.65
N GLU A 15 -13.37 -19.75 -0.89
CA GLU A 15 -14.37 -19.52 -1.91
C GLU A 15 -13.74 -20.03 -3.20
N GLU A 16 -14.23 -21.16 -3.68
CA GLU A 16 -13.92 -21.62 -5.03
C GLU A 16 -14.40 -20.52 -5.98
N PHE A 17 -13.48 -19.99 -6.77
CA PHE A 17 -13.77 -18.94 -7.73
C PHE A 17 -13.65 -19.49 -9.14
N ASP A 18 -14.61 -19.13 -10.00
CA ASP A 18 -14.65 -19.58 -11.39
C ASP A 18 -13.83 -18.68 -12.34
N ALA A 19 -13.53 -17.44 -11.94
CA ALA A 19 -12.87 -16.46 -12.79
C ALA A 19 -11.95 -15.50 -12.01
N ILE A 20 -10.90 -15.02 -12.68
CA ILE A 20 -9.99 -13.99 -12.17
C ILE A 20 -10.13 -12.73 -13.03
N ARG A 21 -10.28 -11.58 -12.37
CA ARG A 21 -10.27 -10.27 -13.02
C ARG A 21 -9.07 -9.46 -12.53
N ILE A 22 -8.44 -8.73 -13.45
CA ILE A 22 -7.43 -7.72 -13.15
C ILE A 22 -7.95 -6.32 -13.49
N GLY A 23 -7.50 -5.31 -12.74
CA GLY A 23 -7.87 -3.92 -12.95
C GLY A 23 -6.96 -2.98 -12.17
N ILE A 24 -7.05 -1.69 -12.46
CA ILE A 24 -6.29 -0.65 -11.76
C ILE A 24 -6.88 -0.46 -10.35
N ALA A 25 -6.00 -0.35 -9.35
CA ALA A 25 -6.40 -0.04 -7.99
C ALA A 25 -6.52 1.48 -7.81
N SER A 26 -7.66 1.96 -7.30
CA SER A 26 -7.79 3.35 -6.86
C SER A 26 -7.01 3.57 -5.56
N PRO A 27 -6.63 4.82 -5.23
CA PRO A 27 -5.99 5.14 -3.95
C PRO A 27 -6.80 4.63 -2.74
N ASP A 28 -8.12 4.78 -2.77
CA ASP A 28 -9.00 4.30 -1.69
C ASP A 28 -9.00 2.77 -1.58
N LYS A 29 -8.90 2.06 -2.71
CA LYS A 29 -8.79 0.60 -2.73
C LYS A 29 -7.46 0.14 -2.13
N VAL A 30 -6.35 0.82 -2.43
CA VAL A 30 -5.05 0.54 -1.80
C VAL A 30 -5.11 0.75 -0.28
N ARG A 31 -5.76 1.83 0.18
CA ARG A 31 -5.98 2.07 1.62
C ARG A 31 -6.85 0.98 2.25
N SER A 32 -7.87 0.49 1.54
CA SER A 32 -8.76 -0.58 2.04
C SER A 32 -8.06 -1.91 2.28
N TRP A 33 -6.97 -2.20 1.55
CA TRP A 33 -6.15 -3.39 1.77
C TRP A 33 -5.18 -3.25 2.93
N SER A 34 -4.94 -2.01 3.36
CA SER A 34 -3.89 -1.71 4.32
C SER A 34 -4.33 -1.86 5.76
N PHE A 35 -3.44 -2.43 6.58
CA PHE A 35 -3.58 -2.51 8.02
C PHE A 35 -2.90 -1.34 8.75
N GLY A 36 -2.26 -0.44 8.02
CA GLY A 36 -1.60 0.74 8.58
C GLY A 36 -0.58 1.38 7.64
N GLU A 37 -0.31 2.64 7.92
CA GLU A 37 0.65 3.47 7.20
C GLU A 37 2.08 3.22 7.73
N VAL A 38 3.03 3.00 6.83
CA VAL A 38 4.46 2.95 7.14
C VAL A 38 5.02 4.36 7.01
N LYS A 39 5.55 4.91 8.10
CA LYS A 39 6.03 6.30 8.17
C LYS A 39 7.54 6.41 8.18
N LYS A 40 8.22 5.34 8.62
CA LYS A 40 9.65 5.37 8.83
C LYS A 40 10.36 4.26 8.06
N PRO A 41 11.60 4.49 7.61
CA PRO A 41 12.36 3.51 6.86
C PRO A 41 12.98 2.43 7.75
N GLU A 42 12.90 2.54 9.08
CA GLU A 42 13.57 1.59 9.96
C GLU A 42 12.94 0.20 9.89
N THR A 43 13.78 -0.81 10.09
CA THR A 43 13.39 -2.22 9.95
C THR A 43 13.28 -2.88 11.32
N ILE A 44 14.42 -3.17 11.92
CA ILE A 44 14.57 -3.81 13.22
C ILE A 44 15.59 -3.04 14.05
N ASN A 45 15.40 -3.08 15.35
CA ASN A 45 16.35 -2.55 16.30
C ASN A 45 17.63 -3.40 16.32
N TYR A 46 18.79 -2.76 16.15
CA TYR A 46 20.07 -3.48 16.05
C TYR A 46 20.48 -4.25 17.32
N ARG A 47 20.03 -3.84 18.52
CA ARG A 47 20.36 -4.55 19.77
C ARG A 47 19.36 -5.62 20.13
N THR A 48 18.07 -5.28 20.01
CA THR A 48 16.99 -6.16 20.50
C THR A 48 16.42 -7.08 19.43
N PHE A 49 16.77 -6.86 18.16
CA PHE A 49 16.19 -7.52 16.98
C PHE A 49 14.65 -7.43 16.90
N LYS A 50 14.06 -6.51 17.65
CA LYS A 50 12.62 -6.24 17.60
C LYS A 50 12.30 -5.28 16.47
N PRO A 51 11.20 -5.47 15.73
CA PRO A 51 10.74 -4.54 14.73
C PRO A 51 10.48 -3.16 15.31
N GLU A 52 10.86 -2.13 14.56
CA GLU A 52 10.60 -0.75 14.94
C GLU A 52 9.12 -0.39 14.72
N ARG A 53 8.63 0.56 15.51
CA ARG A 53 7.25 1.05 15.41
C ARG A 53 7.11 1.96 14.18
N GLU A 54 6.05 1.73 13.40
CA GLU A 54 5.77 2.46 12.13
C GLU A 54 6.83 2.27 11.04
N GLY A 55 7.75 1.32 11.24
CA GLY A 55 8.75 0.89 10.26
C GLY A 55 8.27 -0.24 9.34
N LEU A 56 9.15 -0.66 8.43
CA LEU A 56 8.87 -1.65 7.38
C LEU A 56 8.48 -3.03 7.91
N PHE A 57 8.88 -3.38 9.14
CA PHE A 57 8.56 -4.68 9.76
C PHE A 57 7.56 -4.56 10.93
N CYS A 58 6.94 -3.39 11.11
CA CYS A 58 6.15 -3.06 12.29
C CYS A 58 5.11 -4.14 12.63
N ALA A 59 5.18 -4.69 13.84
CA ALA A 59 4.26 -5.74 14.29
C ALA A 59 2.81 -5.24 14.48
N LYS A 60 2.61 -3.93 14.65
CA LYS A 60 1.26 -3.34 14.74
C LYS A 60 0.54 -3.41 13.38
N ILE A 61 1.25 -3.16 12.29
CA ILE A 61 0.70 -3.14 10.92
C ILE A 61 0.58 -4.59 10.41
N PHE A 62 1.70 -5.30 10.39
CA PHE A 62 1.78 -6.60 9.73
C PHE A 62 1.38 -7.78 10.63
N GLY A 63 1.30 -7.59 11.95
CA GLY A 63 0.96 -8.65 12.91
C GLY A 63 2.15 -9.20 13.70
N PRO A 64 1.91 -10.16 14.61
CA PRO A 64 2.88 -10.60 15.61
C PRO A 64 4.01 -11.46 15.02
N ILE A 65 5.19 -11.44 15.65
CA ILE A 65 6.37 -12.22 15.23
C ILE A 65 6.23 -13.69 15.64
N LYS A 66 5.62 -13.93 16.81
CA LYS A 66 5.40 -15.25 17.39
C LYS A 66 3.91 -15.52 17.47
N ASP A 67 3.54 -16.77 17.29
CA ASP A 67 2.14 -17.18 17.34
C ASP A 67 1.51 -16.88 18.69
N TYR A 68 0.38 -16.17 18.65
CA TYR A 68 -0.41 -15.83 19.83
C TYR A 68 0.39 -15.13 20.94
N GLU A 69 1.36 -14.30 20.57
CA GLU A 69 2.13 -13.47 21.50
C GLU A 69 2.28 -12.03 20.95
N CYS A 70 1.95 -11.04 21.78
CA CYS A 70 2.18 -9.64 21.43
C CYS A 70 3.66 -9.25 21.55
N LEU A 71 4.09 -8.18 20.86
CA LEU A 71 5.51 -7.78 20.79
C LEU A 71 6.15 -7.47 22.15
N CYS A 72 5.39 -6.89 23.08
CA CYS A 72 5.89 -6.56 24.43
C CYS A 72 5.87 -7.75 25.39
N GLY A 73 5.26 -8.87 25.01
CA GLY A 73 5.14 -10.08 25.84
C GLY A 73 4.11 -10.01 26.98
N LYS A 74 3.29 -8.95 27.07
CA LYS A 74 2.22 -8.85 28.09
C LYS A 74 1.16 -9.93 27.89
N TYR A 75 0.62 -10.03 26.68
CA TYR A 75 -0.33 -11.06 26.29
C TYR A 75 0.39 -12.19 25.55
N LYS A 76 0.22 -13.40 26.06
CA LYS A 76 0.80 -14.64 25.54
C LYS A 76 -0.21 -15.78 25.58
N ARG A 77 0.02 -16.77 24.70
CA ARG A 77 -0.76 -18.02 24.58
C ARG A 77 -2.14 -17.79 23.97
N LEU A 78 -2.78 -18.88 23.55
CA LEU A 78 -4.08 -18.89 22.87
C LEU A 78 -5.22 -18.17 23.62
N LYS A 79 -5.16 -18.09 24.96
CA LYS A 79 -6.23 -17.48 25.77
C LYS A 79 -6.52 -16.02 25.44
N HIS A 80 -5.56 -15.30 24.85
CA HIS A 80 -5.71 -13.89 24.48
C HIS A 80 -5.88 -13.71 22.96
N ARG A 81 -6.24 -14.77 22.22
CA ARG A 81 -6.46 -14.69 20.77
C ARG A 81 -7.46 -13.57 20.43
N GLY A 82 -7.11 -12.72 19.48
CA GLY A 82 -7.92 -11.59 19.02
C GLY A 82 -7.82 -10.33 19.88
N VAL A 83 -7.10 -10.36 21.02
CA VAL A 83 -6.88 -9.18 21.85
C VAL A 83 -5.80 -8.29 21.23
N VAL A 84 -6.08 -6.99 21.09
CA VAL A 84 -5.09 -5.98 20.71
C VAL A 84 -4.42 -5.45 21.97
N CYS A 85 -3.10 -5.58 22.06
CA CYS A 85 -2.36 -5.13 23.24
C CYS A 85 -2.36 -3.61 23.37
N GLU A 86 -2.80 -3.06 24.50
CA GLU A 86 -2.81 -1.60 24.73
C GLU A 86 -1.41 -0.96 24.80
N LYS A 87 -0.37 -1.73 25.16
CA LYS A 87 1.00 -1.19 25.22
C LYS A 87 1.69 -1.11 23.87
N CYS A 88 1.55 -2.12 23.02
CA CYS A 88 2.26 -2.21 21.74
C CYS A 88 1.38 -2.14 20.49
N GLY A 89 0.05 -2.18 20.64
CA GLY A 89 -0.91 -2.17 19.55
C GLY A 89 -0.94 -3.45 18.71
N VAL A 90 -0.18 -4.48 19.10
CA VAL A 90 -0.11 -5.74 18.35
C VAL A 90 -1.27 -6.64 18.73
N GLU A 91 -2.00 -7.10 17.72
CA GLU A 91 -3.04 -8.10 17.84
C GLU A 91 -2.44 -9.48 18.09
N VAL A 92 -3.00 -10.21 19.05
CA VAL A 92 -2.59 -11.57 19.38
C VAL A 92 -3.27 -12.55 18.41
N THR A 93 -2.55 -12.89 17.34
CA THR A 93 -2.99 -13.84 16.29
C THR A 93 -1.81 -14.71 15.84
N GLN A 94 -2.00 -15.53 14.81
CA GLN A 94 -0.92 -16.33 14.22
C GLN A 94 0.07 -15.42 13.48
N ALA A 95 1.36 -15.76 13.52
CA ALA A 95 2.39 -15.03 12.79
C ALA A 95 2.22 -15.15 11.26
N ARG A 96 1.48 -16.16 10.78
CA ARG A 96 1.14 -16.35 9.36
C ARG A 96 0.50 -15.10 8.73
N VAL A 97 -0.31 -14.35 9.47
CA VAL A 97 -0.98 -13.15 8.95
C VAL A 97 -0.01 -12.10 8.39
N ARG A 98 1.27 -12.11 8.82
CA ARG A 98 2.32 -11.22 8.29
C ARG A 98 2.58 -11.42 6.79
N ARG A 99 2.18 -12.57 6.23
CA ARG A 99 2.28 -12.87 4.80
C ARG A 99 1.07 -12.41 4.00
N GLU A 100 -0.01 -12.04 4.69
CA GLU A 100 -1.32 -11.71 4.10
C GLU A 100 -1.68 -10.23 4.28
N ARG A 101 -1.25 -9.60 5.39
CA ARG A 101 -1.50 -8.18 5.68
C ARG A 101 -0.64 -7.28 4.82
N MET A 102 -1.27 -6.28 4.19
CA MET A 102 -0.59 -5.24 3.44
C MET A 102 -0.44 -3.94 4.27
N GLY A 103 0.58 -3.15 3.92
CA GLY A 103 0.79 -1.79 4.41
C GLY A 103 0.70 -0.79 3.26
N HIS A 104 0.56 0.49 3.56
CA HIS A 104 0.63 1.54 2.55
C HIS A 104 1.57 2.67 2.99
N ILE A 105 1.96 3.51 2.03
CA ILE A 105 2.71 4.74 2.27
C ILE A 105 1.93 5.85 1.57
N GLU A 106 1.65 6.92 2.31
CA GLU A 106 1.01 8.10 1.74
C GLU A 106 2.10 8.94 1.06
N LEU A 107 2.00 9.10 -0.26
CA LEU A 107 2.97 9.88 -1.02
C LEU A 107 2.66 11.37 -0.89
N ALA A 108 3.68 12.18 -0.62
CA ALA A 108 3.54 13.63 -0.52
C ALA A 108 3.19 14.31 -1.86
N SER A 109 3.61 13.70 -2.97
CA SER A 109 3.31 14.13 -4.33
C SER A 109 2.84 12.93 -5.16
N PRO A 110 1.93 13.13 -6.13
CA PRO A 110 1.62 12.11 -7.12
C PRO A 110 2.88 11.64 -7.85
N VAL A 111 2.97 10.34 -8.11
CA VAL A 111 4.08 9.72 -8.85
C VAL A 111 3.50 8.93 -10.01
N ALA A 112 4.05 9.12 -11.21
CA ALA A 112 3.65 8.39 -12.39
C ALA A 112 4.05 6.91 -12.26
N HIS A 113 3.10 6.00 -12.47
CA HIS A 113 3.38 4.57 -12.41
C HIS A 113 4.18 4.14 -13.65
N ILE A 114 5.42 3.70 -13.43
CA ILE A 114 6.41 3.43 -14.48
C ILE A 114 5.92 2.49 -15.59
N TRP A 115 5.12 1.47 -15.26
CA TRP A 115 4.59 0.54 -16.27
C TRP A 115 3.65 1.20 -17.28
N PHE A 116 2.89 2.23 -16.91
CA PHE A 116 2.00 2.90 -17.85
C PHE A 116 2.71 4.03 -18.62
N LEU A 117 3.85 4.49 -18.11
CA LEU A 117 4.69 5.51 -18.74
C LEU A 117 5.68 4.90 -19.75
N LYS A 118 6.57 4.01 -19.28
CA LYS A 118 7.73 3.51 -20.05
C LYS A 118 7.48 2.22 -20.82
N SER A 119 6.37 1.52 -20.58
CA SER A 119 6.01 0.35 -21.42
C SER A 119 5.77 0.82 -22.85
N LEU A 120 6.23 0.05 -23.83
CA LEU A 120 6.03 0.35 -25.25
C LEU A 120 4.88 -0.52 -25.79
N PRO A 121 3.80 0.06 -26.33
CA PRO A 121 3.54 1.50 -26.43
C PRO A 121 3.10 2.14 -25.10
N SER A 122 3.44 3.41 -24.89
CA SER A 122 3.10 4.14 -23.66
C SER A 122 1.59 4.30 -23.54
N ARG A 123 1.00 3.71 -22.50
CA ARG A 123 -0.45 3.81 -22.26
C ARG A 123 -0.85 5.24 -21.91
N MET A 124 -0.03 5.96 -21.15
CA MET A 124 -0.27 7.37 -20.86
C MET A 124 -0.19 8.24 -22.13
N GLY A 125 0.83 8.02 -22.97
CA GLY A 125 0.97 8.73 -24.24
C GLY A 125 -0.23 8.54 -25.16
N MET A 126 -0.71 7.30 -25.29
CA MET A 126 -1.88 6.97 -26.10
C MET A 126 -3.17 7.62 -25.57
N ILE A 127 -3.36 7.67 -24.26
CA ILE A 127 -4.58 8.26 -23.66
C ILE A 127 -4.59 9.78 -23.79
N LEU A 128 -3.41 10.41 -23.65
CA LEU A 128 -3.27 11.87 -23.72
C LEU A 128 -3.10 12.40 -25.15
N ASP A 129 -2.92 11.52 -26.13
CA ASP A 129 -2.52 11.86 -27.50
C ASP A 129 -1.27 12.74 -27.55
N MET A 130 -0.28 12.39 -26.72
CA MET A 130 0.99 13.11 -26.58
C MET A 130 2.16 12.15 -26.80
N PRO A 131 3.26 12.62 -27.43
CA PRO A 131 4.45 11.81 -27.56
C PRO A 131 5.08 11.58 -26.17
N LEU A 132 5.60 10.36 -25.95
CA LEU A 132 6.22 9.96 -24.68
C LEU A 132 7.31 10.95 -24.24
N ARG A 133 8.09 11.47 -25.19
CA ARG A 133 9.15 12.44 -24.93
C ARG A 133 8.62 13.71 -24.26
N ASP A 134 7.48 14.23 -24.69
CA ASP A 134 6.93 15.47 -24.11
C ASP A 134 6.35 15.22 -22.71
N ILE A 135 5.72 14.06 -22.48
CA ILE A 135 5.26 13.66 -21.14
C ILE A 135 6.46 13.54 -20.19
N GLU A 136 7.56 12.95 -20.65
CA GLU A 136 8.78 12.83 -19.85
C GLU A 136 9.39 14.18 -19.51
N ARG A 137 9.44 15.12 -20.45
CA ARG A 137 9.90 16.49 -20.20
C ARG A 137 9.09 17.16 -19.09
N VAL A 138 7.77 17.02 -19.12
CA VAL A 138 6.90 17.56 -18.06
C VAL A 138 7.15 16.85 -16.72
N LEU A 139 7.28 15.52 -16.72
CA LEU A 139 7.52 14.74 -15.50
C LEU A 139 8.88 15.02 -14.86
N TYR A 140 9.90 15.34 -15.65
CA TYR A 140 11.23 15.73 -15.19
C TYR A 140 11.37 17.24 -14.94
N PHE A 141 10.26 17.98 -14.97
CA PHE A 141 10.24 19.43 -14.76
C PHE A 141 11.08 20.23 -15.76
N GLU A 142 11.26 19.72 -16.98
CA GLU A 142 11.94 20.43 -18.07
C GLU A 142 11.01 21.37 -18.85
N ALA A 143 9.70 21.16 -18.75
CA ALA A 143 8.69 21.94 -19.45
C ALA A 143 7.35 21.93 -18.71
N TYR A 144 6.51 22.92 -18.99
CA TYR A 144 5.13 22.99 -18.52
C TYR A 144 4.17 22.47 -19.58
N VAL A 145 2.97 22.06 -19.16
CA VAL A 145 1.90 21.66 -20.06
C VAL A 145 0.62 22.42 -19.73
N VAL A 146 -0.07 22.91 -20.75
CA VAL A 146 -1.36 23.58 -20.59
C VAL A 146 -2.42 22.52 -20.25
N VAL A 147 -2.93 22.56 -19.02
CA VAL A 147 -3.99 21.65 -18.55
C VAL A 147 -5.38 22.21 -18.84
N ASP A 148 -5.54 23.53 -18.71
CA ASP A 148 -6.77 24.28 -18.99
C ASP A 148 -6.41 25.59 -19.72
N PRO A 149 -6.86 25.77 -20.97
CA PRO A 149 -6.55 26.96 -21.77
C PRO A 149 -7.39 28.20 -21.43
N GLY A 150 -8.52 28.05 -20.73
CA GLY A 150 -9.44 29.16 -20.45
C GLY A 150 -9.86 29.92 -21.71
N VAL A 151 -9.66 31.26 -21.71
CA VAL A 151 -9.99 32.17 -22.83
C VAL A 151 -8.77 32.59 -23.66
N THR A 152 -7.63 31.92 -23.46
CA THR A 152 -6.39 32.23 -24.19
C THR A 152 -6.35 31.53 -25.56
N ALA A 153 -5.36 31.88 -26.38
CA ALA A 153 -5.11 31.20 -27.66
C ALA A 153 -4.35 29.87 -27.52
N LEU A 154 -4.07 29.43 -26.29
CA LEU A 154 -3.39 28.17 -26.02
C LEU A 154 -4.37 26.99 -26.16
N GLU A 155 -3.83 25.82 -26.49
CA GLU A 155 -4.58 24.56 -26.53
C GLU A 155 -4.14 23.64 -25.38
N ARG A 156 -5.08 22.81 -24.93
CA ARG A 156 -4.80 21.79 -23.93
C ARG A 156 -3.77 20.80 -24.48
N GLY A 157 -2.72 20.52 -23.70
CA GLY A 157 -1.63 19.65 -24.12
C GLY A 157 -0.48 20.36 -24.83
N ASN A 158 -0.58 21.67 -25.10
CA ASN A 158 0.59 22.44 -25.54
C ASN A 158 1.68 22.45 -24.46
N ILE A 159 2.93 22.24 -24.90
CA ILE A 159 4.12 22.28 -24.07
C ILE A 159 4.72 23.69 -24.12
N LEU A 160 5.02 24.25 -22.95
CA LEU A 160 5.64 25.56 -22.77
C LEU A 160 7.00 25.41 -22.10
N THR A 161 7.97 26.23 -22.49
CA THR A 161 9.27 26.33 -21.82
C THR A 161 9.24 27.36 -20.70
N GLU A 162 10.20 27.36 -19.78
CA GLU A 162 10.28 28.39 -18.70
C GLU A 162 10.33 29.83 -19.20
N ASP A 163 10.90 30.06 -20.38
CA ASP A 163 11.05 31.40 -20.97
C ASP A 163 9.77 31.93 -21.67
N GLN A 164 8.70 31.13 -21.75
CA GLN A 164 7.43 31.45 -22.45
C GLN A 164 6.29 31.65 -21.46
#